data_AF-A0A3Q7QJF2-F1
#
_entry.id   AF-A0A3Q7QJF2-F1
#
_cell.length_a   1.000
_cell.length_b   1.000
_cell.length_c   1.000
_cell.angle_alpha   90.00
_cell.angle_beta   90.00
_cell.angle_gamma   90.00
#
_symmetry.space_group_name_H-M   'P 1'
#
loop_
_entity.id
_entity.type
_entity.pdbx_description
1 polymer ?
#
loop_
_entity_poly.entity_id
_entity_poly.type
_entity_poly.pdbx_seq_one_letter_code
_entity_poly.pdbx_strand_id
1 'polypeptide(L)'
;MNMTAIYLMSMLFGLACGQVMSFCFPTEYTMHVERKECAYCLTINTTICAGYCMTRDINGKLFLPKYALSQDVCTYRDFMYKTVEIPGCPRHVTPYFSYPVAISCKCGKCDTDYSDCIHEAIKTNYCTKPQKSYVVGFSI
;
A
#
# COMPACT_ATOMS: atom_id res chain seq x y z
N MET A 1 35.14 9.10 33.64
CA MET A 1 34.70 8.65 32.29
C MET A 1 35.53 9.40 31.27
N ASN A 2 36.32 8.70 30.45
CA ASN A 2 37.24 9.33 29.50
C ASN A 2 36.48 10.06 28.40
N MET A 3 36.98 11.24 28.01
CA MET A 3 36.42 12.11 26.96
C MET A 3 36.10 11.34 25.66
N THR A 4 36.96 10.41 25.29
CA THR A 4 36.81 9.52 24.14
C THR A 4 35.59 8.59 24.24
N ALA A 5 35.27 8.09 25.43
CA ALA A 5 34.09 7.28 25.65
C ALA A 5 32.79 8.10 25.52
N ILE A 6 32.82 9.38 25.92
CA ILE A 6 31.67 10.29 25.75
C ILE A 6 31.43 10.59 24.27
N TYR A 7 32.48 10.82 23.49
CA TYR A 7 32.37 11.01 22.03
C TYR A 7 31.89 9.75 21.30
N LEU A 8 32.36 8.58 21.70
CA LEU A 8 31.90 7.31 21.14
C LEU A 8 30.43 7.04 21.47
N MET A 9 30.03 7.25 22.73
CA MET A 9 28.64 7.05 23.15
C MET A 9 27.69 8.05 22.49
N SER A 10 28.11 9.31 22.29
CA SER A 10 27.31 10.32 21.57
C SER A 10 27.23 10.08 20.06
N MET A 11 28.30 9.61 19.42
CA MET A 11 28.24 9.15 18.02
C MET A 11 27.33 7.93 17.86
N LEU A 12 27.45 6.93 18.73
CA LEU A 12 26.57 5.75 18.74
C LEU A 12 25.10 6.14 19.00
N PHE A 13 24.84 7.09 19.89
CA PHE A 13 23.49 7.63 20.10
C PHE A 13 22.97 8.43 18.90
N GLY A 14 23.82 9.24 18.24
CA GLY A 14 23.46 9.96 17.02
C GLY A 14 23.10 9.03 15.86
N LEU A 15 23.84 7.92 15.73
CA LEU A 15 23.56 6.85 14.77
C LEU A 15 22.28 6.07 15.10
N ALA A 16 22.02 5.80 16.38
CA ALA A 16 20.83 5.07 16.83
C ALA A 16 19.55 5.93 16.78
N CYS A 17 19.64 7.23 17.04
CA CYS A 17 18.49 8.14 17.14
C CYS A 17 18.04 8.70 15.77
N GLY A 18 18.85 8.54 14.72
CA GLY A 18 18.48 8.90 13.34
C GLY A 18 17.48 7.94 12.67
N GLN A 19 17.07 6.87 13.35
CA GLN A 19 16.24 5.79 12.79
C GLN A 19 14.83 5.76 13.42
N VAL A 20 14.14 6.90 13.49
CA VAL A 20 12.68 6.86 13.23
C VAL A 20 12.51 7.09 11.73
N MET A 21 13.15 6.22 10.95
CA MET A 21 13.19 6.33 9.49
C MET A 21 11.78 6.03 8.98
N SER A 22 11.25 6.84 8.09
CA SER A 22 10.03 6.49 7.37
C SER A 22 10.26 5.19 6.60
N PHE A 23 9.67 4.09 7.06
CA PHE A 23 9.76 2.78 6.42
C PHE A 23 8.54 2.60 5.52
N CYS A 24 8.58 3.07 4.28
CA CYS A 24 7.51 2.88 3.29
C CYS A 24 8.07 2.16 2.07
N PHE A 25 7.62 0.93 1.83
CA PHE A 25 8.19 0.05 0.81
C PHE A 25 7.16 -0.94 0.22
N PRO A 26 7.42 -1.49 -0.99
CA PRO A 26 6.57 -2.51 -1.56
C PRO A 26 6.56 -3.78 -0.71
N THR A 27 5.37 -4.27 -0.36
CA THR A 27 5.16 -5.47 0.45
C THR A 27 4.23 -6.43 -0.28
N GLU A 28 4.49 -7.73 -0.15
CA GLU A 28 3.63 -8.77 -0.69
C GLU A 28 2.23 -8.74 -0.05
N TYR A 29 1.21 -8.89 -0.87
CA TYR A 29 -0.18 -8.86 -0.45
C TYR A 29 -1.01 -9.85 -1.26
N THR A 30 -1.85 -10.61 -0.56
CA THR A 30 -2.82 -11.50 -1.20
C THR A 30 -4.15 -10.77 -1.28
N MET A 31 -4.60 -10.52 -2.50
CA MET A 31 -5.89 -9.91 -2.78
C MET A 31 -6.90 -10.93 -3.30
N HIS A 32 -8.14 -10.79 -2.88
CA HIS A 32 -9.28 -11.59 -3.30
C HIS A 32 -10.19 -10.76 -4.20
N VAL A 33 -10.43 -11.26 -5.41
CA VAL A 33 -11.24 -10.59 -6.43
C VAL A 33 -12.45 -11.44 -6.76
N GLU A 34 -13.62 -10.89 -6.48
CA GLU A 34 -14.90 -11.55 -6.76
C GLU A 34 -15.81 -10.63 -7.57
N ARG A 35 -16.34 -11.13 -8.69
CA ARG A 35 -17.44 -10.49 -9.44
C ARG A 35 -18.73 -11.22 -9.15
N LYS A 36 -19.83 -10.50 -9.00
CA LYS A 36 -21.15 -11.07 -8.65
C LYS A 36 -21.64 -12.06 -9.70
N GLU A 37 -21.36 -11.80 -10.97
CA GLU A 37 -21.85 -12.56 -12.11
C GLU A 37 -21.01 -13.82 -12.40
N CYS A 38 -19.77 -13.90 -11.92
CA CYS A 38 -18.87 -15.02 -12.19
C CYS A 38 -18.96 -16.10 -11.09
N ALA A 39 -18.71 -17.36 -11.44
CA ALA A 39 -18.88 -18.48 -10.51
C ALA A 39 -17.76 -18.61 -9.45
N TYR A 40 -16.58 -18.00 -9.69
CA TYR A 40 -15.39 -18.18 -8.86
C TYR A 40 -14.86 -16.85 -8.32
N CYS A 41 -14.10 -16.94 -7.23
CA CYS A 41 -13.27 -15.85 -6.70
C CYS A 41 -11.80 -16.12 -7.03
N LEU A 42 -11.06 -15.09 -7.43
CA LEU A 42 -9.62 -15.20 -7.67
C LEU A 42 -8.82 -14.77 -6.44
N THR A 43 -7.82 -15.57 -6.10
CA THR A 43 -6.78 -15.23 -5.11
C THR A 43 -5.50 -14.89 -5.85
N ILE A 44 -5.01 -13.66 -5.69
CA ILE A 44 -3.89 -13.10 -6.45
C ILE A 44 -2.82 -12.60 -5.49
N ASN A 45 -1.59 -13.03 -5.69
CA ASN A 45 -0.43 -12.45 -5.01
C ASN A 45 0.07 -11.24 -5.81
N THR A 46 0.14 -10.09 -5.15
CA THR A 46 0.58 -8.82 -5.71
C THR A 46 1.49 -8.09 -4.71
N THR A 47 2.01 -6.93 -5.10
CA THR A 47 2.74 -6.03 -4.22
C THR A 47 1.93 -4.74 -4.02
N ILE A 48 1.85 -4.26 -2.79
CA ILE A 48 1.24 -2.98 -2.43
C ILE A 48 2.22 -2.12 -1.63
N CYS A 49 1.92 -0.84 -1.44
CA CYS A 49 2.71 0.01 -0.54
C CYS A 49 2.23 -0.12 0.90
N ALA A 50 3.15 -0.42 1.81
CA ALA A 50 2.87 -0.51 3.22
C ALA A 50 4.02 0.07 4.05
N GLY A 51 3.68 0.52 5.26
CA GLY A 51 4.63 0.98 6.25
C GLY A 51 4.30 2.37 6.81
N TYR A 52 5.32 3.06 7.30
CA TYR A 52 5.17 4.25 8.15
C TYR A 52 5.81 5.49 7.54
N CYS A 53 5.13 6.61 7.70
CA CYS A 53 5.59 7.93 7.29
C CYS A 53 5.58 8.88 8.48
N MET A 54 6.58 9.76 8.55
CA MET A 54 6.64 10.78 9.59
C MET A 54 5.59 11.85 9.28
N THR A 55 4.71 12.12 10.24
CA THR A 55 3.75 13.23 10.17
C THR A 55 4.06 14.25 11.27
N ARG A 56 3.69 15.51 11.01
CA ARG A 56 3.82 16.59 11.99
C ARG A 56 2.47 17.25 12.20
N ASP A 57 2.17 17.54 13.44
CA ASP A 57 1.00 18.30 13.83
C ASP A 57 1.43 19.73 14.20
N ILE A 58 0.97 20.73 13.46
CA ILE A 58 1.34 22.13 13.66
C ILE A 58 0.35 22.78 14.64
N ASN A 59 0.83 23.36 15.73
CA ASN A 59 -0.02 23.98 16.77
C ASN A 59 -0.91 25.13 16.26
N GLY A 60 -0.46 25.87 15.24
CA GLY A 60 -1.16 27.04 14.67
C GLY A 60 -2.09 26.73 13.49
N LYS A 61 -2.75 25.56 13.44
CA LYS A 61 -3.53 25.10 12.27
C LYS A 61 -4.54 26.12 11.75
N LEU A 62 -5.15 26.90 12.64
CA LEU A 62 -6.19 27.86 12.31
C LEU A 62 -5.71 28.99 11.39
N PHE A 63 -4.41 29.27 11.40
CA PHE A 63 -3.80 30.34 10.59
C PHE A 63 -3.18 29.82 9.29
N LEU A 64 -3.20 28.50 9.06
CA LEU A 64 -2.64 27.87 7.87
C LEU A 64 -3.75 27.48 6.88
N PRO A 65 -3.50 27.65 5.58
CA PRO A 65 -4.43 27.17 4.58
C PRO A 65 -4.47 25.64 4.58
N LYS A 66 -5.63 25.04 4.26
CA LYS A 66 -5.84 23.58 4.36
C LYS A 66 -4.79 22.75 3.61
N TYR A 67 -4.26 23.24 2.49
CA TYR A 67 -3.22 22.54 1.72
C TYR A 67 -1.89 22.40 2.49
N ALA A 68 -1.61 23.28 3.44
CA ALA A 68 -0.43 23.27 4.31
C ALA A 68 -0.60 22.35 5.54
N LEU A 69 -1.82 21.84 5.75
CA LEU A 69 -2.15 20.88 6.81
C LEU A 69 -2.22 19.43 6.30
N SER A 70 -1.90 19.21 5.01
CA SER A 70 -1.89 17.86 4.41
C SER A 70 -0.79 17.02 5.05
N GLN A 71 -1.16 15.83 5.51
CA GLN A 71 -0.22 14.85 6.04
C GLN A 71 0.25 13.92 4.92
N ASP A 72 1.47 13.42 5.06
CA ASP A 72 2.03 12.41 4.17
C ASP A 72 1.66 11.00 4.66
N VAL A 73 1.30 10.14 3.71
CA VAL A 73 0.98 8.72 3.93
C VAL A 73 1.91 7.86 3.07
N CYS A 74 2.02 6.57 3.41
CA CYS A 74 2.73 5.62 2.55
C CYS A 74 1.85 5.29 1.35
N THR A 75 2.27 5.71 0.15
CA THR A 75 1.50 5.55 -1.09
C THR A 75 2.39 5.15 -2.26
N TYR A 76 1.76 4.79 -3.38
CA TYR A 76 2.44 4.46 -4.62
C TYR A 76 3.23 5.66 -5.14
N ARG A 77 4.50 5.42 -5.47
CA ARG A 77 5.28 6.33 -6.32
C ARG A 77 5.14 5.91 -7.77
N ASP A 78 5.53 4.66 -8.05
CA ASP A 78 5.38 4.03 -9.35
C ASP A 78 4.62 2.71 -9.19
N PHE A 79 3.69 2.45 -10.09
CA PHE A 79 2.93 1.21 -10.15
C PHE A 79 2.59 0.87 -11.60
N MET A 80 2.30 -0.40 -11.86
CA MET A 80 1.80 -0.86 -13.16
C MET A 80 0.46 -1.58 -12.97
N TYR A 81 -0.39 -1.53 -13.99
CA TYR A 81 -1.59 -2.36 -14.02
C TYR A 81 -1.27 -3.74 -14.59
N LYS A 82 -1.79 -4.78 -13.93
CA LYS A 82 -1.90 -6.13 -14.50
C LYS A 82 -3.36 -6.49 -14.68
N THR A 83 -3.65 -7.26 -15.72
CA THR A 83 -5.00 -7.72 -16.03
C THR A 83 -5.06 -9.24 -15.96
N VAL A 84 -6.12 -9.76 -15.35
CA VAL A 84 -6.37 -11.20 -15.20
C VAL A 84 -7.78 -11.55 -15.63
N GLU A 85 -7.99 -12.80 -16.00
CA GLU A 85 -9.29 -13.34 -16.38
C GLU A 85 -9.90 -14.11 -15.20
N ILE A 86 -11.10 -13.70 -14.77
CA ILE A 86 -11.90 -14.36 -13.74
C ILE A 86 -12.64 -15.53 -14.39
N PRO A 87 -12.44 -16.77 -13.92
CA PRO A 87 -13.08 -17.94 -14.50
C PRO A 87 -14.59 -18.01 -14.17
N GLY A 88 -15.34 -18.69 -15.01
CA GLY A 88 -16.76 -18.98 -14.78
C GLY A 88 -17.69 -17.77 -14.93
N CYS A 89 -17.29 -16.76 -15.70
CA CYS A 89 -18.17 -15.66 -16.06
C CYS A 89 -19.11 -16.04 -17.23
N PRO A 90 -20.37 -15.56 -17.25
CA PRO A 90 -21.28 -15.72 -18.40
C PRO A 90 -20.76 -15.05 -19.67
N ARG A 91 -21.21 -15.52 -20.84
CA ARG A 91 -20.77 -15.00 -22.17
C ARG A 91 -20.95 -13.49 -22.38
N HIS A 92 -21.92 -12.88 -21.70
CA HIS A 92 -22.23 -11.45 -21.80
C HIS A 92 -21.47 -10.59 -20.78
N VAL A 93 -20.66 -11.19 -19.90
CA VAL A 93 -19.93 -10.51 -18.84
C VAL A 93 -18.45 -10.48 -19.21
N THR A 94 -17.83 -9.31 -19.13
CA THR A 94 -16.38 -9.18 -19.34
C THR A 94 -15.63 -9.87 -18.19
N PRO A 95 -14.84 -10.92 -18.46
CA PRO A 95 -14.18 -11.69 -17.40
C PRO A 95 -12.92 -11.01 -16.88
N TYR A 96 -12.51 -9.87 -17.44
CA TYR A 96 -11.24 -9.23 -17.11
C TYR A 96 -11.32 -8.32 -15.87
N PHE A 97 -10.25 -8.33 -15.10
CA PHE A 97 -10.04 -7.44 -13.96
C PHE A 97 -8.61 -6.89 -13.97
N SER A 98 -8.48 -5.58 -13.83
CA SER A 98 -7.19 -4.88 -13.79
C SER A 98 -6.90 -4.38 -12.38
N TYR A 99 -5.67 -4.60 -11.90
CA TYR A 99 -5.25 -4.21 -10.56
C TYR A 99 -3.84 -3.61 -10.56
N PRO A 100 -3.54 -2.71 -9.62
CA PRO A 100 -2.21 -2.11 -9.50
C PRO A 100 -1.22 -3.08 -8.83
N VAL A 101 0.02 -3.01 -9.27
CA VAL A 101 1.18 -3.71 -8.70
C VAL A 101 2.22 -2.65 -8.34
N ALA A 102 2.57 -2.55 -7.05
CA ALA A 102 3.55 -1.60 -6.56
C ALA A 102 4.93 -1.90 -7.13
N ILE A 103 5.53 -0.93 -7.82
CA ILE A 103 6.93 -0.96 -8.26
C ILE A 103 7.79 -0.23 -7.22
N SER A 104 7.33 0.94 -6.76
CA SER A 104 8.01 1.75 -5.76
C SER A 104 7.02 2.51 -4.90
N CYS A 105 7.42 2.84 -3.67
CA CYS A 105 6.58 3.52 -2.70
C CYS A 105 7.24 4.82 -2.22
N LYS A 106 6.42 5.75 -1.72
CA LYS A 106 6.88 7.02 -1.15
C LYS A 106 6.00 7.43 0.04
N CYS A 107 6.58 8.23 0.91
CA CYS A 107 5.80 9.09 1.79
C CYS A 107 5.42 10.35 1.00
N GLY A 108 4.13 10.64 0.92
CA GLY A 108 3.62 11.81 0.24
C GLY A 108 2.12 11.95 0.39
N LYS A 109 1.54 12.98 -0.23
CA LYS A 109 0.09 13.16 -0.26
C LYS A 109 -0.59 11.97 -0.94
N CYS A 110 -1.72 11.55 -0.38
CA CYS A 110 -2.59 10.58 -1.01
C CYS A 110 -3.20 11.17 -2.28
N ASP A 111 -3.12 10.43 -3.39
CA ASP A 111 -3.64 10.86 -4.68
C ASP A 111 -5.09 10.36 -4.84
N THR A 112 -6.03 11.30 -4.87
CA THR A 112 -7.46 11.02 -4.95
C THR A 112 -7.95 10.63 -6.34
N ASP A 113 -7.11 10.75 -7.37
CA ASP A 113 -7.51 10.41 -8.74
C ASP A 113 -7.65 8.89 -8.92
N TYR A 114 -6.90 8.11 -8.14
CA TYR A 114 -6.87 6.64 -8.23
C TYR A 114 -6.84 5.90 -6.88
N SER A 115 -6.76 6.61 -5.74
CA SER A 115 -6.76 6.00 -4.41
C SER A 115 -7.84 6.58 -3.52
N ASP A 116 -8.52 5.71 -2.78
CA ASP A 116 -9.45 6.11 -1.73
C ASP A 116 -8.68 6.51 -0.47
N CYS A 117 -8.61 7.82 -0.20
CA CYS A 117 -7.87 8.38 0.93
C CYS A 117 -8.68 8.31 2.23
N ILE A 118 -8.79 7.11 2.81
CA ILE A 118 -9.60 6.82 4.01
C ILE A 118 -8.74 6.31 5.18
N HIS A 119 -9.24 6.42 6.41
CA HIS A 119 -8.52 5.96 7.61
C HIS A 119 -8.46 4.43 7.71
N GLU A 120 -9.59 3.76 7.46
CA GLU A 120 -9.67 2.30 7.42
C GLU A 120 -10.55 1.88 6.25
N ALA A 121 -10.06 0.91 5.48
CA ALA A 121 -10.85 0.29 4.42
C ALA A 121 -11.85 -0.70 5.04
N ILE A 122 -13.07 -0.74 4.48
CA ILE A 122 -14.00 -1.83 4.76
C ILE A 122 -13.34 -3.12 4.24
N LYS A 123 -13.03 -4.03 5.17
CA LYS A 123 -12.27 -5.26 4.90
C LYS A 123 -13.10 -6.22 4.05
N THR A 124 -13.08 -6.03 2.73
CA THR A 124 -13.72 -6.89 1.73
C THR A 124 -12.73 -7.83 1.06
N ASN A 125 -11.57 -8.04 1.69
CA ASN A 125 -10.56 -8.97 1.18
C ASN A 125 -10.86 -10.41 1.65
N TYR A 126 -12.04 -10.91 1.28
CA TYR A 126 -12.45 -12.30 1.48
C TYR A 126 -13.35 -12.74 0.33
N CYS A 127 -13.33 -14.02 0.01
CA CYS A 127 -14.21 -14.60 -1.00
C CYS A 127 -15.46 -15.19 -0.36
N THR A 128 -16.61 -15.02 -1.01
CA THR A 128 -17.84 -15.78 -0.70
C THR A 128 -18.04 -16.98 -1.63
N LYS A 129 -17.33 -16.98 -2.77
CA LYS A 129 -17.36 -18.04 -3.80
C LYS A 129 -16.16 -18.97 -3.72
N PRO A 130 -16.22 -20.16 -4.35
CA PRO A 130 -15.08 -21.06 -4.45
C PRO A 130 -13.84 -20.35 -5.01
N GLN A 131 -12.70 -20.53 -4.34
CA GLN A 131 -11.46 -19.84 -4.64
C GLN A 131 -10.67 -20.56 -5.74
N LYS A 132 -10.08 -19.80 -6.66
CA LYS A 132 -9.05 -20.26 -7.58
C LYS A 132 -7.80 -19.38 -7.43
N SER A 133 -6.65 -20.02 -7.27
CA SER A 133 -5.36 -19.32 -7.21
C SER A 133 -4.93 -18.91 -8.61
N TYR A 134 -4.59 -17.64 -8.78
CA TYR A 134 -3.96 -17.18 -10.01
C TYR A 134 -2.45 -17.14 -9.81
N VAL A 135 -1.74 -18.06 -10.47
CA VAL A 135 -0.28 -18.01 -10.56
C VAL A 135 0.04 -17.32 -11.88
N VAL A 136 0.79 -16.21 -11.82
CA VAL A 136 1.26 -15.49 -13.01
C VAL A 136 1.96 -16.51 -13.93
N GLY A 137 1.31 -16.85 -15.05
CA GLY A 137 1.86 -17.73 -16.08
C GLY A 137 1.15 -19.07 -16.31
N PHE A 138 0.20 -19.52 -15.47
CA PHE A 138 -0.56 -20.74 -15.74
C PHE A 138 -2.00 -20.66 -15.21
N SER A 139 -2.97 -20.61 -16.11
CA SER A 139 -4.31 -21.12 -15.84
C SER A 139 -4.23 -22.65 -15.88
N ILE A 140 -4.35 -23.32 -14.73
CA ILE A 140 -4.65 -24.76 -14.68
C ILE A 140 -6.17 -24.93 -14.62
#